data_AF-A0A6G3LN59-F1
#
_entry.id   AF-A0A6G3LN59-F1
#
_cell.length_a   1.000
_cell.length_b   1.000
_cell.length_c   1.000
_cell.angle_alpha   90.00
_cell.angle_beta   90.00
_cell.angle_gamma   90.00
#
_symmetry.space_group_name_H-M   'P 1'
#
loop_
_entity.id
_entity.type
_entity.pdbx_description
1 polymer ?
#
loop_
_entity_poly.entity_id
_entity_poly.type
_entity_poly.pdbx_seq_one_letter_code
_entity_poly.pdbx_strand_id
1 'polypeptide(L)' 'MSSRIGKRDPEGYYVVVARRGIEPFLEGIGDIRMETMGDKVVIRTRSRNTALRILEISEKKGLSYT' A
#
# COMPACT_ATOMS: atom_id res chain seq x y z
N MET A 1 -3.46 -19.55 -2.88
CA MET A 1 -2.50 -18.53 -3.34
C MET A 1 -2.27 -17.54 -2.22
N SER A 2 -1.01 -17.43 -1.80
CA SER A 2 -0.50 -16.83 -0.56
C SER A 2 -1.11 -15.46 -0.25
N SER A 3 -1.66 -15.31 0.97
CA SER A 3 -2.25 -14.07 1.46
C SER A 3 -1.17 -13.05 1.81
N ARG A 4 -0.49 -12.51 0.79
CA ARG A 4 0.50 -11.44 0.95
C ARG A 4 -0.10 -10.14 1.51
N ILE A 5 -1.43 -10.03 1.47
CA ILE A 5 -2.19 -8.96 2.09
C ILE A 5 -3.18 -9.56 3.08
N GLY A 6 -3.16 -8.98 4.29
CA GLY A 6 -4.01 -9.35 5.41
C GLY A 6 -5.49 -9.08 5.17
N LYS A 7 -6.27 -9.28 6.23
CA LYS A 7 -7.69 -8.91 6.24
C LYS A 7 -7.84 -7.39 6.13
N ARG A 8 -9.02 -6.95 5.70
CA ARG A 8 -9.38 -5.54 5.68
C ARG A 8 -9.44 -5.00 7.12
N ASP A 9 -9.23 -3.71 7.26
CA ASP A 9 -9.53 -3.00 8.51
C ASP A 9 -11.05 -2.95 8.77
N PRO A 10 -11.49 -2.50 9.97
CA PRO A 10 -12.92 -2.39 10.29
C PRO A 10 -13.72 -1.48 9.34
N GLU A 11 -13.06 -0.55 8.65
CA GLU A 11 -13.67 0.37 7.69
C GLU A 11 -13.76 -0.24 6.26
N GLY A 12 -13.24 -1.45 6.07
CA GLY A 12 -13.31 -2.20 4.82
C GLY A 12 -12.17 -1.89 3.84
N TYR A 13 -11.05 -1.32 4.29
CA TYR A 13 -9.87 -1.06 3.48
C TYR A 13 -8.80 -2.12 3.65
N TYR A 14 -8.09 -2.42 2.56
CA TYR A 14 -6.77 -3.00 2.62
C TYR A 14 -5.76 -1.90 2.94
N VAL A 15 -4.88 -2.17 3.89
CA VAL A 15 -3.84 -1.25 4.33
C VAL A 15 -2.49 -1.81 3.94
N VAL A 16 -1.68 -0.98 3.26
CA VAL A 16 -0.29 -1.26 2.92
C VAL A 16 0.55 -0.14 3.51
N VAL A 17 1.65 -0.50 4.20
CA VAL A 17 2.59 0.46 4.77
C VAL A 17 3.89 0.40 3.99
N ALA A 18 4.34 1.54 3.47
CA ALA A 18 5.57 1.67 2.71
C ALA A 18 6.40 2.85 3.24
N ARG A 19 7.70 2.86 2.95
CA ARG A 19 8.60 3.96 3.28
C ARG A 19 8.24 5.19 2.46
N ARG A 20 8.50 6.36 3.03
CA ARG A 20 8.40 7.65 2.33
C ARG A 20 9.28 7.64 1.08
N GLY A 21 8.78 8.25 0.01
CA GLY A 21 9.36 8.19 -1.34
C GLY A 21 8.64 7.20 -2.26
N ILE A 22 7.63 6.47 -1.76
CA ILE A 22 6.81 5.58 -2.58
C ILE A 22 5.78 6.34 -3.45
N GLU A 23 5.39 7.53 -3.00
CA GLU A 23 4.28 8.33 -3.56
C GLU A 23 4.39 8.54 -5.08
N PRO A 24 5.56 8.90 -5.66
CA PRO A 24 5.70 9.07 -7.10
C PRO A 24 5.45 7.80 -7.90
N PHE A 25 5.63 6.61 -7.29
CA PHE A 25 5.39 5.32 -7.94
C PHE A 25 3.93 4.88 -7.86
N LEU A 26 3.11 5.56 -7.05
CA LEU A 26 1.69 5.29 -6.88
C LEU A 26 0.82 6.28 -7.66
N GLU A 27 1.40 7.26 -8.33
CA GLU A 27 0.67 8.17 -9.22
C GLU A 27 -0.11 7.38 -10.29
N GLY A 28 -1.40 7.70 -10.43
CA GLY A 28 -2.30 7.01 -11.36
C GLY A 28 -2.74 5.61 -10.93
N ILE A 29 -2.38 5.13 -9.73
CA ILE A 29 -2.86 3.85 -9.21
C ILE A 29 -4.22 4.02 -8.53
N GLY A 30 -5.29 3.73 -9.28
CA GLY A 30 -6.64 3.49 -8.77
C GLY A 30 -7.15 4.52 -7.75
N ASP A 31 -8.14 4.11 -6.96
CA ASP A 31 -8.60 4.88 -5.80
C ASP A 31 -7.83 4.44 -4.54
N ILE A 32 -6.93 5.31 -4.09
CA ILE A 32 -6.06 5.11 -2.93
C ILE A 32 -6.10 6.34 -2.02
N ARG A 33 -6.01 6.11 -0.72
CA ARG A 33 -5.82 7.16 0.29
C ARG A 33 -4.43 7.01 0.90
N MET A 34 -3.65 8.08 0.90
CA MET A 34 -2.29 8.09 1.44
C MET A 34 -2.21 9.01 2.64
N GLU A 35 -1.56 8.55 3.69
CA GLU A 35 -1.30 9.32 4.92
C GLU A 35 0.17 9.14 5.31
N THR A 36 0.91 10.24 5.35
CA THR A 36 2.33 10.22 5.72
C THR A 36 2.47 10.34 7.24
N MET A 37 3.17 9.37 7.84
CA MET A 37 3.45 9.30 9.27
C MET A 37 4.96 9.16 9.49
N GLY A 38 5.68 10.28 9.56
CA GLY A 38 7.13 10.29 9.72
C GLY A 38 7.86 9.74 8.48
N ASP A 39 8.55 8.61 8.64
CA ASP A 39 9.23 7.89 7.56
C ASP A 39 8.32 6.92 6.79
N LYS A 40 7.05 6.79 7.22
CA LYS A 40 6.06 5.86 6.67
C LYS A 40 5.01 6.59 5.84
N VAL A 41 4.46 5.85 4.89
CA VAL A 41 3.25 6.19 4.14
C VAL A 41 2.27 5.05 4.31
N VAL A 42 1.13 5.34 4.92
CA VAL A 42 0.01 4.42 5.08
C VAL A 42 -0.89 4.58 3.85
N ILE A 43 -1.00 3.53 3.05
CA ILE A 43 -1.81 3.51 1.83
C ILE A 43 -3.03 2.62 2.06
N ARG A 44 -4.22 3.18 1.93
CA ARG A 44 -5.50 2.48 2.10
C ARG A 44 -6.25 2.40 0.78
N THR A 45 -6.79 1.23 0.45
CA THR A 45 -7.65 1.04 -0.74
C THR A 45 -8.69 -0.04 -0.50
N ARG A 46 -9.89 0.08 -1.08
CA ARG A 46 -10.94 -0.96 -0.98
C ARG A 46 -10.71 -2.14 -1.93
N SER A 47 -9.83 -1.96 -2.93
CA SER A 47 -9.54 -2.97 -3.94
C SER A 47 -8.37 -3.86 -3.52
N ARG A 48 -8.62 -5.17 -3.44
CA ARG A 48 -7.56 -6.16 -3.14
C ARG A 48 -6.44 -6.14 -4.18
N ASN A 49 -6.80 -5.98 -5.45
CA ASN A 49 -5.85 -5.97 -6.56
C ASN A 49 -4.97 -4.73 -6.51
N THR A 50 -5.57 -3.58 -6.19
CA THR A 50 -4.81 -2.33 -6.00
C THR A 50 -3.84 -2.47 -4.84
N ALA A 51 -4.28 -3.03 -3.72
CA ALA A 51 -3.43 -3.27 -2.56
C ALA A 51 -2.24 -4.19 -2.91
N LEU A 52 -2.49 -5.30 -3.61
CA LEU A 52 -1.44 -6.23 -4.04
C LEU A 52 -0.43 -5.56 -4.97
N ARG A 53 -0.90 -4.73 -5.89
CA ARG A 53 -0.05 -3.95 -6.79
C ARG A 53 0.83 -2.95 -6.03
N ILE A 54 0.26 -2.25 -5.04
CA ILE A 54 1.02 -1.32 -4.18
C ILE A 54 2.10 -2.07 -3.42
N LEU A 55 1.77 -3.22 -2.83
CA LEU A 55 2.73 -4.06 -2.11
C LEU A 55 3.88 -4.50 -3.03
N GLU A 56 3.56 -4.98 -4.24
CA GLU A 56 4.55 -5.40 -5.22
C GLU A 56 5.47 -4.26 -5.65
N ILE A 57 4.93 -3.06 -5.89
CA ILE A 57 5.73 -1.88 -6.22
C ILE A 57 6.65 -1.51 -5.04
N SER A 58 6.12 -1.55 -3.81
CA SER A 58 6.88 -1.22 -2.60
C SER A 58 8.08 -2.16 -2.43
N GLU A 59 7.88 -3.46 -2.60
CA GLU A 59 8.96 -4.45 -2.55
C GLU A 59 9.98 -4.25 -3.67
N LYS A 60 9.53 -4.08 -4.92
CA LYS A 60 10.41 -3.86 -6.09
C LYS A 60 11.29 -2.61 -5.95
N LYS A 61 10.83 -1.61 -5.20
CA LYS A 61 11.57 -0.36 -4.95
C LYS A 61 12.41 -0.39 -3.67
N GLY A 62 12.36 -1.49 -2.89
CA GLY A 62 13.01 -1.55 -1.58
C GLY A 62 12.39 -0.61 -0.54
N LEU A 63 11.13 -0.22 -0.77
CA LEU A 63 10.36 0.70 0.06
C LEU A 63 9.31 -0.03 0.91
N SER A 64 9.25 -1.36 0.89
CA SER A 64 8.46 -2.14 1.85
C SER A 64 9.12 -2.17 3.23
N TYR A 65 8.32 -2.20 4.29
CA TYR A 65 8.77 -2.69 5.60
C TYR A 65 8.63 -4.21 5.58
N THR A 66 9.61 -4.89 4.99
CA THR A 66 9.70 -6.36 4.98
C THR A 66 9.78 -6.90 6.40
#